data_AF-A0A4Q3V9V8-F1
#
_entry.id   AF-A0A4Q3V9V8-F1
#
_cell.length_a   1.000
_cell.length_b   1.000
_cell.length_c   1.000
_cell.angle_alpha   90.00
_cell.angle_beta   90.00
_cell.angle_gamma   90.00
#
_symmetry.space_group_name_H-M   'P 1'
#
loop_
_entity.id
_entity.type
_entity.pdbx_description
1 polymer ?
#
loop_
_entity_poly.entity_id
_entity_poly.type
_entity_poly.pdbx_seq_one_letter_code
_entity_poly.pdbx_strand_id
1 'polypeptide(L)'
;MKKSIFLALGVTSLPVLANATIVNGDFETGNDGNFFSDYTYAAPGYNALFNEGLYTVDSNANNDHPLWASFGDHTTGTGNYFIANGAANSQEVVWTGYSSDTFVIGQTYTFSAWVANLYAGNEALLSFDVDGVLLNEVDFSATGVGTWSKISANFVAVTENPAFTIFNDQTAFGGNDFGLDDISVTNAVPEPASMVALGLGGLALLRRRRKSA
;
A
#
# COMPACT_ATOMS: atom_id res chain seq x y z
N MET A 1 36.81 42.62 32.12
CA MET A 1 35.93 42.41 30.95
C MET A 1 35.62 40.93 30.83
N LYS A 2 34.41 40.48 31.19
CA LYS A 2 33.98 39.08 31.07
C LYS A 2 33.36 38.86 29.69
N LYS A 3 33.96 38.02 28.85
CA LYS A 3 33.39 37.60 27.56
C LYS A 3 32.43 36.44 27.80
N SER A 4 31.12 36.70 27.68
CA SER A 4 30.11 35.65 27.67
C SER A 4 30.08 35.00 26.29
N ILE A 5 30.39 33.70 26.24
CA ILE A 5 30.25 32.87 25.05
C ILE A 5 28.81 32.34 25.04
N PHE A 6 28.00 32.81 24.09
CA PHE A 6 26.69 32.22 23.80
C PHE A 6 26.90 30.94 23.00
N LEU A 7 26.45 29.82 23.56
CA LEU A 7 26.41 28.54 22.88
C LEU A 7 25.04 28.39 22.21
N ALA A 8 24.98 28.58 20.90
CA ALA A 8 23.81 28.24 20.11
C ALA A 8 23.70 26.70 20.04
N LEU A 9 22.71 26.12 20.73
CA LEU A 9 22.27 24.76 20.48
C LEU A 9 21.50 24.78 19.15
N GLY A 10 22.13 24.31 18.08
CA GLY A 10 21.42 24.00 16.84
C GLY A 10 20.49 22.83 17.09
N VAL A 11 19.19 23.09 17.21
CA VAL A 11 18.17 22.05 17.15
C VAL A 11 18.02 21.69 15.69
N THR A 12 18.67 20.62 15.23
CA THR A 12 18.32 20.01 13.95
C THR A 12 17.00 19.28 14.17
N SER A 13 15.90 19.85 13.70
CA SER A 13 14.64 19.11 13.61
C SER A 13 14.89 17.88 12.74
N LEU A 14 14.71 16.68 13.30
CA LEU A 14 14.55 15.50 12.47
C LEU A 14 13.35 15.76 11.55
N PRO A 15 13.42 15.47 10.25
CA PRO A 15 12.24 15.57 9.42
C PRO A 15 11.18 14.67 10.06
N VAL A 16 10.03 15.24 10.41
CA VAL A 16 8.83 14.45 10.66
C VAL A 16 8.57 13.75 9.33
N LEU A 17 8.74 12.43 9.31
CA LEU A 17 8.37 11.61 8.16
C LEU A 17 6.84 11.70 8.06
N ALA A 18 6.34 12.55 7.18
CA ALA A 18 4.94 12.49 6.78
C ALA A 18 4.77 11.19 5.96
N ASN A 19 3.78 10.37 6.33
CA ASN A 19 3.42 9.19 5.55
C ASN A 19 2.62 9.63 4.33
N ALA A 20 3.05 9.23 3.14
CA ALA A 20 2.37 9.57 1.89
C ALA A 20 1.07 8.76 1.74
N THR A 21 -0.09 9.40 1.82
CA THR A 21 -1.37 8.67 1.86
C THR A 21 -1.95 8.49 0.45
N ILE A 22 -2.38 7.28 0.13
CA ILE A 22 -3.12 6.97 -1.10
C ILE A 22 -4.53 7.53 -0.99
N VAL A 23 -4.99 8.21 -2.05
CA VAL A 23 -6.36 8.75 -2.10
C VAL A 23 -7.35 7.60 -2.22
N ASN A 24 -8.35 7.58 -1.32
CA ASN A 24 -9.37 6.53 -1.23
C ASN A 24 -8.76 5.11 -1.17
N GLY A 25 -7.62 4.96 -0.48
CA GLY A 25 -6.95 3.67 -0.32
C GLY A 25 -7.69 2.69 0.58
N ASP A 26 -8.58 3.20 1.44
CA ASP A 26 -9.48 2.45 2.33
C ASP A 26 -10.88 2.22 1.73
N PHE A 27 -11.14 2.74 0.52
CA PHE A 27 -12.39 2.55 -0.21
C PHE A 27 -13.68 3.07 0.46
N GLU A 28 -13.58 3.84 1.55
CA GLU A 28 -14.74 4.35 2.29
C GLU A 28 -15.56 5.38 1.49
N THR A 29 -14.99 6.00 0.45
CA THR A 29 -15.75 6.87 -0.47
C THR A 29 -16.36 6.09 -1.64
N GLY A 30 -16.24 4.76 -1.67
CA GLY A 30 -16.81 3.90 -2.70
C GLY A 30 -16.02 3.94 -4.02
N ASN A 31 -16.70 3.61 -5.13
CA ASN A 31 -16.18 3.85 -6.49
C ASN A 31 -16.34 5.33 -6.86
N ASP A 32 -15.44 6.16 -6.36
CA ASP A 32 -15.49 7.63 -6.46
C ASP A 32 -14.79 8.20 -7.72
N GLY A 33 -14.16 7.34 -8.53
CA GLY A 33 -13.44 7.72 -9.75
C GLY A 33 -12.01 8.22 -9.51
N ASN A 34 -11.46 8.08 -8.29
CA ASN A 34 -10.07 8.46 -7.98
C ASN A 34 -9.04 7.36 -8.31
N PHE A 35 -9.50 6.21 -8.80
CA PHE A 35 -8.66 5.13 -9.30
C PHE A 35 -9.15 4.62 -10.65
N PHE A 36 -8.24 3.97 -11.37
CA PHE A 36 -8.49 3.30 -12.64
C PHE A 36 -8.46 1.78 -12.47
N SER A 37 -9.23 1.06 -13.29
CA SER A 37 -9.21 -0.39 -13.41
C SER A 37 -9.52 -0.78 -14.85
N ASP A 38 -8.88 -1.82 -15.36
CA ASP A 38 -9.29 -2.50 -16.58
C ASP A 38 -10.56 -3.33 -16.35
N TYR A 39 -10.85 -3.71 -15.11
CA TYR A 39 -12.08 -4.40 -14.75
C TYR A 39 -13.25 -3.42 -14.86
N THR A 40 -14.42 -3.92 -15.26
CA THR A 40 -15.61 -3.09 -15.38
C THR A 40 -16.32 -2.97 -14.03
N TYR A 41 -16.58 -1.75 -13.60
CA TYR A 41 -17.38 -1.51 -12.39
C TYR A 41 -18.81 -2.06 -12.53
N ALA A 42 -19.25 -2.83 -11.54
CA ALA A 42 -20.63 -3.21 -11.33
C ALA A 42 -21.11 -2.63 -10.01
N ALA A 43 -22.28 -1.98 -9.97
CA ALA A 43 -22.82 -1.47 -8.73
C ALA A 43 -23.12 -2.63 -7.75
N PRO A 44 -22.87 -2.47 -6.43
CA PRO A 44 -23.08 -3.54 -5.46
C PRO A 44 -24.46 -4.16 -5.51
N GLY A 45 -24.53 -5.47 -5.35
CA GLY A 45 -25.80 -6.20 -5.28
C GLY A 45 -25.71 -7.65 -5.70
N TYR A 46 -26.78 -8.40 -5.43
CA TYR A 46 -26.82 -9.84 -5.65
C TYR A 46 -26.46 -10.23 -7.10
N ASN A 47 -25.40 -11.04 -7.24
CA ASN A 47 -24.80 -11.47 -8.52
C ASN A 47 -24.18 -10.35 -9.37
N ALA A 48 -23.88 -9.18 -8.79
CA ALA A 48 -23.21 -8.08 -9.49
C ALA A 48 -21.87 -8.52 -10.09
N LEU A 49 -21.17 -9.42 -9.40
CA LEU A 49 -19.85 -9.93 -9.81
C LEU A 49 -19.88 -11.39 -10.26
N PHE A 50 -20.95 -11.83 -10.94
CA PHE A 50 -21.04 -13.20 -11.47
C PHE A 50 -20.18 -13.43 -12.73
N ASN A 51 -19.97 -12.39 -13.53
CA ASN A 51 -19.06 -12.45 -14.68
C ASN A 51 -17.65 -12.03 -14.24
N GLU A 52 -16.65 -12.64 -14.89
CA GLU A 52 -15.24 -12.29 -14.73
C GLU A 52 -14.91 -10.86 -15.19
N GLY A 53 -13.79 -10.32 -14.71
CA GLY A 53 -13.30 -8.98 -15.10
C GLY A 53 -14.20 -7.85 -14.61
N LEU A 54 -14.90 -8.08 -13.50
CA LEU A 54 -15.76 -7.09 -12.84
C LEU A 54 -15.21 -6.74 -11.46
N TYR A 55 -15.44 -5.51 -11.04
CA TYR A 55 -15.17 -5.09 -9.66
C TYR A 55 -16.32 -4.27 -9.08
N THR A 56 -16.37 -4.19 -7.76
CA THR A 56 -17.21 -3.27 -7.02
C THR A 56 -16.48 -2.76 -5.77
N VAL A 57 -17.13 -1.88 -5.03
CA VAL A 57 -16.74 -1.47 -3.68
C VAL A 57 -17.96 -1.64 -2.79
N ASP A 58 -17.89 -2.59 -1.85
CA ASP A 58 -18.95 -2.92 -0.90
C ASP A 58 -18.33 -3.40 0.43
N SER A 59 -19.18 -3.56 1.43
CA SER A 59 -18.84 -4.00 2.79
C SER A 59 -18.76 -5.50 2.98
N ASN A 60 -19.22 -6.30 2.00
CA ASN A 60 -19.16 -7.76 2.08
C ASN A 60 -19.28 -8.40 0.70
N ALA A 61 -18.22 -9.09 0.26
CA ALA A 61 -18.18 -9.81 -1.01
C ALA A 61 -19.33 -10.81 -1.23
N ASN A 62 -19.90 -11.39 -0.18
CA ASN A 62 -21.04 -12.31 -0.31
C ASN A 62 -22.32 -11.61 -0.79
N ASN A 63 -22.43 -10.29 -0.63
CA ASN A 63 -23.53 -9.49 -1.18
C ASN A 63 -23.52 -9.51 -2.72
N ASP A 64 -22.32 -9.56 -3.30
CA ASP A 64 -22.10 -9.42 -4.74
C ASP A 64 -21.99 -10.77 -5.47
N HIS A 65 -21.57 -11.80 -4.75
CA HIS A 65 -21.48 -13.15 -5.27
C HIS A 65 -21.75 -14.22 -4.18
N PRO A 66 -22.79 -15.06 -4.33
CA PRO A 66 -23.28 -15.93 -3.25
C PRO A 66 -22.33 -17.06 -2.85
N LEU A 67 -21.31 -17.36 -3.66
CA LEU A 67 -20.32 -18.41 -3.36
C LEU A 67 -19.09 -17.89 -2.61
N TRP A 68 -18.94 -16.57 -2.50
CA TRP A 68 -17.78 -15.96 -1.83
C TRP A 68 -17.93 -15.93 -0.32
N ALA A 69 -16.79 -15.91 0.37
CA ALA A 69 -16.76 -15.81 1.82
C ALA A 69 -17.43 -14.52 2.31
N SER A 70 -18.07 -14.62 3.48
CA SER A 70 -18.75 -13.49 4.11
C SER A 70 -17.88 -12.92 5.23
N PHE A 71 -17.30 -11.74 4.99
CA PHE A 71 -16.44 -11.02 5.92
C PHE A 71 -16.40 -9.52 5.55
N GLY A 72 -16.04 -8.68 6.51
CA GLY A 72 -15.95 -7.22 6.34
C GLY A 72 -14.56 -6.72 5.97
N ASP A 73 -14.44 -5.40 5.80
CA ASP A 73 -13.18 -4.68 5.57
C ASP A 73 -12.12 -5.00 6.63
N HIS A 74 -10.86 -4.69 6.32
CA HIS A 74 -9.74 -4.94 7.20
C HIS A 74 -9.72 -3.99 8.40
N THR A 75 -10.16 -2.74 8.23
CA THR A 75 -10.03 -1.70 9.25
C THR A 75 -11.07 -1.81 10.37
N THR A 76 -12.35 -1.91 10.04
CA THR A 76 -13.46 -1.89 11.02
C THR A 76 -14.26 -3.20 11.11
N GLY A 77 -14.22 -4.02 10.06
CA GLY A 77 -15.10 -5.17 9.85
C GLY A 77 -16.52 -4.81 9.37
N THR A 78 -16.78 -3.55 9.05
CA THR A 78 -18.09 -3.02 8.61
C THR A 78 -18.01 -1.96 7.50
N GLY A 79 -16.82 -1.47 7.20
CA GLY A 79 -16.51 -0.51 6.14
C GLY A 79 -16.51 -1.18 4.76
N ASN A 80 -16.16 -0.40 3.75
CA ASN A 80 -16.09 -0.86 2.38
C ASN A 80 -14.68 -1.36 2.05
N TYR A 81 -14.59 -2.21 1.04
CA TYR A 81 -13.33 -2.58 0.42
C TYR A 81 -13.56 -2.86 -1.07
N PHE A 82 -12.47 -2.82 -1.84
CA PHE A 82 -12.54 -3.18 -3.26
C PHE A 82 -12.70 -4.68 -3.40
N ILE A 83 -13.64 -5.13 -4.22
CA ILE A 83 -14.00 -6.54 -4.41
C ILE A 83 -13.95 -6.84 -5.91
N ALA A 84 -13.23 -7.88 -6.33
CA ALA A 84 -13.07 -8.21 -7.73
C ALA A 84 -13.31 -9.70 -8.03
N ASN A 85 -13.99 -9.95 -9.15
CA ASN A 85 -14.02 -11.23 -9.82
C ASN A 85 -12.91 -11.27 -10.87
N GLY A 86 -11.91 -12.14 -10.67
CA GLY A 86 -10.72 -12.20 -11.49
C GLY A 86 -11.02 -12.51 -12.96
N ALA A 87 -10.31 -11.87 -13.91
CA ALA A 87 -10.38 -12.24 -15.32
C ALA A 87 -9.42 -13.38 -15.68
N ALA A 88 -9.71 -14.11 -16.75
CA ALA A 88 -8.80 -15.10 -17.34
C ALA A 88 -7.68 -14.50 -18.23
N ASN A 89 -7.43 -13.19 -18.15
CA ASN A 89 -6.38 -12.49 -18.89
C ASN A 89 -5.18 -12.18 -17.97
N SER A 90 -3.96 -12.20 -18.52
CA SER A 90 -2.75 -11.82 -17.77
C SER A 90 -2.53 -10.31 -17.78
N GLN A 91 -1.93 -9.77 -16.72
CA GLN A 91 -1.50 -8.36 -16.62
C GLN A 91 -2.65 -7.35 -16.76
N GLU A 92 -3.86 -7.69 -16.33
CA GLU A 92 -4.92 -6.69 -16.23
C GLU A 92 -4.69 -5.79 -15.03
N VAL A 93 -4.83 -4.48 -15.24
CA VAL A 93 -4.75 -3.49 -14.16
C VAL A 93 -6.00 -3.63 -13.31
N VAL A 94 -5.84 -4.09 -12.08
CA VAL A 94 -6.99 -4.20 -11.17
C VAL A 94 -7.25 -2.89 -10.44
N TRP A 95 -6.19 -2.17 -10.10
CA TRP A 95 -6.27 -0.87 -9.46
C TRP A 95 -5.05 -0.03 -9.83
N THR A 96 -5.26 1.22 -10.23
CA THR A 96 -4.23 2.24 -10.31
C THR A 96 -4.71 3.51 -9.64
N GLY A 97 -3.93 4.02 -8.70
CA GLY A 97 -4.24 5.25 -7.98
C GLY A 97 -3.02 6.13 -7.75
N TYR A 98 -3.21 7.14 -6.92
CA TYR A 98 -2.19 8.14 -6.62
C TYR A 98 -2.25 8.55 -5.14
N SER A 99 -1.17 9.18 -4.68
CA SER A 99 -1.10 9.78 -3.35
C SER A 99 -1.37 11.27 -3.41
N SER A 100 -2.03 11.82 -2.38
CA SER A 100 -2.23 13.27 -2.25
C SER A 100 -0.97 14.02 -1.80
N ASP A 101 0.01 13.28 -1.28
CA ASP A 101 1.28 13.82 -0.82
C ASP A 101 2.35 13.81 -1.92
N THR A 102 3.27 14.76 -1.84
CA THR A 102 4.43 14.89 -2.75
C THR A 102 5.61 14.07 -2.24
N PHE A 103 6.21 13.27 -3.12
CA PHE A 103 7.35 12.41 -2.83
C PHE A 103 8.68 13.12 -2.97
N VAL A 104 9.65 12.73 -2.16
CA VAL A 104 11.04 13.22 -2.27
C VAL A 104 11.81 12.28 -3.19
N ILE A 105 12.21 12.76 -4.37
CA ILE A 105 13.01 12.00 -5.33
C ILE A 105 14.29 11.48 -4.67
N GLY A 106 14.60 10.20 -4.91
CA GLY A 106 15.74 9.49 -4.35
C GLY A 106 15.49 8.90 -2.96
N GLN A 107 14.34 9.18 -2.34
CA GLN A 107 13.98 8.59 -1.05
C GLN A 107 13.22 7.26 -1.24
N THR A 108 13.46 6.31 -0.34
CA THR A 108 12.80 5.00 -0.31
C THR A 108 11.48 5.07 0.47
N TYR A 109 10.47 4.43 -0.09
CA TYR A 109 9.12 4.29 0.44
C TYR A 109 8.67 2.82 0.37
N THR A 110 7.64 2.48 1.12
CA THR A 110 6.99 1.16 1.10
C THR A 110 5.58 1.33 0.56
N PHE A 111 5.26 0.67 -0.54
CA PHE A 111 3.90 0.55 -1.07
C PHE A 111 3.29 -0.75 -0.55
N SER A 112 2.06 -0.70 -0.01
CA SER A 112 1.39 -1.85 0.58
C SER A 112 -0.12 -1.85 0.40
N ALA A 113 -0.72 -3.03 0.48
CA ALA A 113 -2.17 -3.22 0.56
C ALA A 113 -2.49 -4.42 1.46
N TRP A 114 -3.72 -4.48 1.96
CA TRP A 114 -4.29 -5.68 2.56
C TRP A 114 -5.12 -6.43 1.53
N VAL A 115 -4.94 -7.75 1.51
CA VAL A 115 -5.54 -8.61 0.48
C VAL A 115 -6.18 -9.83 1.14
N ALA A 116 -7.35 -10.24 0.66
CA ALA A 116 -8.01 -11.47 1.07
C ALA A 116 -8.54 -12.21 -0.17
N ASN A 117 -8.36 -13.54 -0.24
CA ASN A 117 -9.02 -14.34 -1.27
C ASN A 117 -10.50 -14.50 -0.92
N LEU A 118 -11.40 -14.41 -1.90
CA LEU A 118 -12.86 -14.49 -1.68
C LEU A 118 -13.39 -15.92 -1.86
N TYR A 119 -12.68 -16.72 -2.65
CA TYR A 119 -13.03 -18.10 -2.97
C TYR A 119 -11.81 -19.02 -2.86
N ALA A 120 -12.05 -20.31 -2.63
CA ALA A 120 -11.00 -21.30 -2.51
C ALA A 120 -10.57 -21.84 -3.90
N GLY A 121 -9.26 -22.00 -4.08
CA GLY A 121 -8.69 -22.54 -5.31
C GLY A 121 -8.36 -21.45 -6.32
N ASN A 122 -7.17 -21.56 -6.91
CA ASN A 122 -6.57 -20.58 -7.83
C ASN A 122 -6.55 -19.18 -7.22
N GLU A 123 -5.90 -19.03 -6.07
CA GLU A 123 -5.76 -17.75 -5.38
C GLU A 123 -5.21 -16.66 -6.31
N ALA A 124 -5.61 -15.42 -6.02
CA ALA A 124 -5.14 -14.27 -6.79
C ALA A 124 -3.62 -14.10 -6.65
N LEU A 125 -2.97 -13.77 -7.76
CA LEU A 125 -1.55 -13.53 -7.84
C LEU A 125 -1.35 -12.07 -8.21
N LEU A 126 -0.98 -11.25 -7.23
CA LEU A 126 -0.93 -9.80 -7.37
C LEU A 126 0.51 -9.30 -7.53
N SER A 127 0.66 -8.37 -8.46
CA SER A 127 1.92 -7.70 -8.76
C SER A 127 1.80 -6.20 -8.56
N PHE A 128 2.84 -5.60 -7.98
CA PHE A 128 2.86 -4.19 -7.57
C PHE A 128 3.83 -3.43 -8.44
N ASP A 129 3.42 -2.27 -8.93
CA ASP A 129 4.19 -1.43 -9.83
C ASP A 129 4.14 0.03 -9.39
N VAL A 130 5.24 0.74 -9.61
CA VAL A 130 5.31 2.19 -9.44
C VAL A 130 5.95 2.82 -10.68
N ASP A 131 5.21 3.70 -11.35
CA ASP A 131 5.62 4.38 -12.59
C ASP A 131 6.15 3.44 -13.69
N GLY A 132 5.57 2.24 -13.83
CA GLY A 132 5.95 1.23 -14.82
C GLY A 132 7.16 0.39 -14.42
N VAL A 133 7.57 0.45 -13.14
CA VAL A 133 8.58 -0.42 -12.56
C VAL A 133 7.93 -1.42 -11.59
N LEU A 134 7.93 -2.70 -11.98
CA LEU A 134 7.48 -3.80 -11.13
C LEU A 134 8.36 -3.95 -9.88
N LEU A 135 7.73 -4.10 -8.73
CA LEU A 135 8.38 -4.09 -7.41
C LEU A 135 8.63 -5.48 -6.82
N ASN A 136 7.92 -6.51 -7.29
CA ASN A 136 8.03 -7.88 -6.80
C ASN A 136 8.59 -8.81 -7.87
N GLU A 137 9.54 -9.68 -7.48
CA GLU A 137 10.06 -10.74 -8.36
C GLU A 137 9.12 -11.96 -8.42
N VAL A 138 8.27 -12.10 -7.41
CA VAL A 138 7.28 -13.18 -7.26
C VAL A 138 5.95 -12.55 -6.89
N ASP A 139 4.88 -13.01 -7.52
CA ASP A 139 3.53 -12.52 -7.25
C ASP A 139 3.12 -12.80 -5.81
N PHE A 140 2.34 -11.90 -5.26
CA PHE A 140 1.81 -12.03 -3.92
C PHE A 140 0.45 -12.71 -3.92
N SER A 141 0.20 -13.59 -2.96
CA SER A 141 -1.12 -14.16 -2.70
C SER A 141 -1.46 -14.00 -1.23
N ALA A 142 -2.73 -13.75 -0.94
CA ALA A 142 -3.24 -13.85 0.42
C ALA A 142 -3.15 -15.30 0.93
N THR A 143 -3.03 -15.47 2.24
CA THR A 143 -2.74 -16.78 2.87
C THR A 143 -3.98 -17.64 3.13
N GLY A 144 -5.18 -17.11 2.91
CA GLY A 144 -6.43 -17.84 3.13
C GLY A 144 -7.65 -17.11 2.58
N VAL A 145 -8.78 -17.82 2.59
CA VAL A 145 -10.09 -17.29 2.17
C VAL A 145 -10.69 -16.45 3.30
N GLY A 146 -11.18 -15.26 2.97
CA GLY A 146 -11.78 -14.31 3.93
C GLY A 146 -10.85 -13.86 5.04
N THR A 147 -9.54 -13.98 4.83
CA THR A 147 -8.51 -13.62 5.82
C THR A 147 -7.56 -12.61 5.22
N TRP A 148 -7.52 -11.43 5.83
CA TRP A 148 -6.66 -10.33 5.41
C TRP A 148 -5.17 -10.64 5.62
N SER A 149 -4.37 -10.47 4.58
CA SER A 149 -2.91 -10.60 4.58
C SER A 149 -2.30 -9.31 4.04
N LYS A 150 -1.34 -8.72 4.78
CA LYS A 150 -0.64 -7.53 4.30
C LYS A 150 0.45 -7.91 3.31
N ILE A 151 0.45 -7.24 2.17
CA ILE A 151 1.45 -7.35 1.11
C ILE A 151 2.13 -6.00 0.94
N SER A 152 3.45 -6.01 0.72
CA SER A 152 4.22 -4.77 0.58
C SER A 152 5.51 -4.95 -0.21
N ALA A 153 5.89 -3.91 -0.94
CA ALA A 153 7.20 -3.81 -1.58
C ALA A 153 7.80 -2.41 -1.40
N ASN A 154 9.12 -2.32 -1.43
CA ASN A 154 9.84 -1.05 -1.33
C ASN A 154 10.16 -0.51 -2.72
N PHE A 155 10.12 0.81 -2.87
CA PHE A 155 10.55 1.51 -4.08
C PHE A 155 11.33 2.77 -3.73
N VAL A 156 12.16 3.25 -4.66
CA VAL A 156 12.81 4.56 -4.58
C VAL A 156 12.03 5.51 -5.47
N ALA A 157 11.54 6.62 -4.91
CA ALA A 157 10.79 7.61 -5.69
C ALA A 157 11.70 8.23 -6.77
N VAL A 158 11.26 8.15 -8.03
CA VAL A 158 11.95 8.77 -9.18
C VAL A 158 11.21 10.00 -9.70
N THR A 159 9.95 10.15 -9.32
CA THR A 159 9.09 11.32 -9.57
C THR A 159 8.50 11.81 -8.24
N GLU A 160 7.98 13.03 -8.24
CA GLU A 160 7.31 13.61 -7.07
C GLU A 160 5.86 13.12 -6.89
N ASN A 161 5.25 12.58 -7.95
CA ASN A 161 3.84 12.16 -7.97
C ASN A 161 3.70 10.86 -8.79
N PRO A 162 4.22 9.73 -8.26
CA PRO A 162 4.16 8.46 -8.97
C PRO A 162 2.72 7.91 -9.06
N ALA A 163 2.46 7.15 -10.12
CA ALA A 163 1.31 6.26 -10.19
C ALA A 163 1.63 4.93 -9.48
N PHE A 164 0.65 4.41 -8.76
CA PHE A 164 0.74 3.13 -8.06
C PHE A 164 -0.23 2.15 -8.70
N THR A 165 0.27 1.01 -9.17
CA THR A 165 -0.54 0.05 -9.89
C THR A 165 -0.45 -1.32 -9.23
N ILE A 166 -1.61 -1.99 -9.15
CA ILE A 166 -1.73 -3.39 -8.78
C ILE A 166 -2.29 -4.13 -9.99
N PHE A 167 -1.62 -5.22 -10.36
CA PHE A 167 -2.04 -6.15 -11.40
C PHE A 167 -2.53 -7.45 -10.77
N ASN A 168 -3.34 -8.18 -11.53
CA ASN A 168 -3.60 -9.58 -11.26
C ASN A 168 -3.05 -10.43 -12.41
N ASP A 169 -2.11 -11.31 -12.06
CA ASP A 169 -1.37 -12.18 -12.99
C ASP A 169 -1.90 -13.61 -13.00
N GLN A 170 -2.86 -13.92 -12.13
CA GLN A 170 -3.54 -15.21 -12.17
C GLN A 170 -4.53 -15.22 -13.35
N THR A 171 -4.46 -16.27 -14.18
CA THR A 171 -5.27 -16.40 -15.40
C THR A 171 -6.29 -17.53 -15.34
N ALA A 172 -6.47 -18.17 -14.17
CA ALA A 172 -7.46 -19.20 -14.00
C ALA A 172 -8.88 -18.61 -14.11
N PHE A 173 -9.73 -19.25 -14.91
CA PHE A 173 -11.12 -18.83 -15.16
C PHE A 173 -12.03 -18.88 -13.92
N GLY A 174 -11.70 -19.73 -12.94
CA GLY A 174 -12.49 -19.88 -11.72
C GLY A 174 -11.60 -19.79 -10.49
N GLY A 175 -12.10 -19.12 -9.46
CA GLY A 175 -11.25 -18.61 -8.39
C GLY A 175 -10.67 -17.27 -8.81
N ASN A 176 -9.49 -16.92 -8.28
CA ASN A 176 -8.83 -15.64 -8.57
C ASN A 176 -9.64 -14.40 -8.15
N ASP A 177 -10.55 -14.61 -7.21
CA ASP A 177 -11.41 -13.58 -6.65
C ASP A 177 -10.78 -13.04 -5.37
N PHE A 178 -10.66 -11.73 -5.25
CA PHE A 178 -9.94 -11.11 -4.13
C PHE A 178 -10.58 -9.79 -3.70
N GLY A 179 -10.36 -9.46 -2.43
CA GLY A 179 -10.59 -8.13 -1.87
C GLY A 179 -9.28 -7.37 -1.69
N LEU A 180 -9.30 -6.06 -1.92
CA LEU A 180 -8.23 -5.13 -1.58
C LEU A 180 -8.74 -4.10 -0.59
N ASP A 181 -7.92 -3.79 0.40
CA ASP A 181 -8.22 -2.75 1.38
C ASP A 181 -6.93 -2.06 1.87
N ASP A 182 -7.05 -0.88 2.49
CA ASP A 182 -5.98 -0.17 3.17
C ASP A 182 -4.70 0.00 2.30
N ILE A 183 -4.89 0.35 1.03
CA ILE A 183 -3.80 0.65 0.11
C ILE A 183 -3.07 1.90 0.62
N SER A 184 -1.76 1.79 0.80
CA SER A 184 -0.98 2.80 1.51
C SER A 184 0.45 2.89 1.04
N VAL A 185 1.02 4.08 1.20
CA VAL A 185 2.44 4.33 1.03
C VAL A 185 3.00 4.93 2.31
N THR A 186 4.16 4.46 2.76
CA THR A 186 4.79 5.02 3.97
C THR A 186 6.28 5.19 3.74
N ASN A 187 6.90 6.08 4.52
CA ASN A 187 8.34 6.24 4.43
C ASN A 187 8.99 4.94 4.91
N ALA A 188 9.90 4.38 4.12
CA ALA A 188 10.61 3.19 4.54
C ALA A 188 11.43 3.51 5.80
N VAL A 189 11.30 2.68 6.84
CA VAL A 189 12.06 2.86 8.08
C VAL A 189 13.54 2.78 7.75
N PRO A 190 14.36 3.81 8.07
CA PRO A 190 15.80 3.74 7.82
C PRO A 190 16.40 2.57 8.62
N GLU A 191 17.11 1.68 7.92
CA GLU A 191 17.74 0.51 8.54
C GLU A 191 18.59 0.92 9.77
N PRO A 192 18.63 0.10 10.84
CA PRO A 192 19.25 0.45 12.13
C PRO A 192 20.69 0.97 12.04
N ALA A 193 21.45 0.62 10.99
CA ALA A 193 22.80 1.13 10.77
C ALA A 193 22.84 2.67 10.66
N SER A 194 21.81 3.28 10.07
CA SER A 194 21.68 4.74 9.93
C SER A 194 21.38 5.42 11.28
N MET A 195 20.62 4.77 12.16
CA MET A 195 20.38 5.24 13.53
C MET A 195 21.63 5.09 14.42
N VAL A 196 22.40 4.01 14.25
CA VAL A 196 23.66 3.79 14.97
C VAL A 196 24.71 4.83 14.56
N ALA A 197 24.82 5.18 13.28
CA ALA A 197 25.74 6.22 12.82
C ALA A 197 25.42 7.60 13.41
N LEU A 198 24.14 7.97 13.49
CA LEU A 198 23.70 9.22 14.16
C LEU A 198 23.94 9.18 15.67
N GLY A 199 23.64 8.05 16.33
CA GLY A 199 23.90 7.85 17.76
C GLY A 199 25.39 7.90 18.12
N LEU A 200 26.25 7.25 17.32
CA LEU A 200 27.70 7.26 17.51
C LEU A 200 28.33 8.62 17.16
N GLY A 201 27.85 9.29 16.11
CA GLY A 201 28.29 10.64 15.74
C GLY A 201 28.01 11.68 16.83
N GLY A 202 26.82 11.63 17.45
CA GLY A 202 26.46 12.48 18.58
C GLY A 202 27.34 12.24 19.82
N LEU A 203 27.64 10.97 20.13
CA LEU A 203 28.53 10.60 21.24
C LEU A 203 29.98 11.04 21.01
N ALA A 204 30.50 10.95 19.78
CA ALA A 204 31.83 11.42 19.43
C ALA A 204 31.98 12.94 19.59
N LEU A 205 30.94 13.71 19.22
CA LEU A 205 30.89 15.17 19.41
C LEU A 205 30.83 15.56 20.90
N LEU A 206 30.07 14.82 21.71
CA LEU A 206 30.00 15.04 23.16
C LEU A 206 31.33 14.73 23.87
N ARG A 207 32.07 13.70 23.42
CA ARG A 207 33.37 13.32 23.99
C ARG A 207 34.48 14.31 23.66
N ARG A 208 34.42 14.99 22.52
CA ARG A 208 35.39 16.04 22.12
C ARG A 208 35.26 17.31 22.95
N ARG A 209 34.07 17.61 23.49
CA ARG A 209 33.83 18.81 24.31
C ARG A 209 34.35 18.71 25.75
N ARG A 210 34.66 17.51 26.25
CA ARG A 210 35.19 17.29 27.61
C ARG A 210 36.71 17.40 27.73
N LYS A 211 37.44 17.61 26.62
CA LYS A 211 38.91 17.71 26.61
C LYS A 211 39.46 19.16 26.56
N SER A 212 38.63 20.15 26.85
CA SER A 212 39.09 21.54 26.97
C SER A 212 38.56 22.16 28.26
N ALA A 213 39.20 21.80 29.37
CA ALA A 213 39.22 22.51 30.63
C ALA A 213 40.59 22.22 31.28
#